data_AF-A0A1A9BSH9-F1
#
_entry.id   AF-A0A1A9BSH9-F1
#
_cell.length_a   1.000
_cell.length_b   1.000
_cell.length_c   1.000
_cell.angle_alpha   90.00
_cell.angle_beta   90.00
_cell.angle_gamma   90.00
#
_symmetry.space_group_name_H-M   'P 1'
#
loop_
_entity.id
_entity.type
_entity.pdbx_description
1 polymer ?
#
loop_
_entity_poly.entity_id
_entity_poly.type
_entity_poly.pdbx_seq_one_letter_code
_entity_poly.pdbx_strand_id
1 'polypeptide(L)'
;MHQSADGVTANRGTYGKGWPWKSHDVVMACSDAANGGAYLNADDGENYLLTGTIAQPGFFKGNAGVLLWDGKDGDAYAEWVDAGERLCSDGA
;
A
#
# COMPACT_ATOMS: atom_id res chain seq x y z
N MET A 1 -11.91 -3.00 -5.08
CA MET A 1 -11.40 -2.58 -3.74
C MET A 1 -12.61 -2.34 -2.85
N HIS A 2 -12.65 -2.89 -1.64
CA HIS A 2 -13.69 -2.56 -0.65
C HIS A 2 -13.06 -1.62 0.38
N GLN A 3 -13.54 -0.39 0.43
CA GLN A 3 -13.07 0.59 1.42
C GLN A 3 -13.78 0.32 2.75
N SER A 4 -13.00 0.21 3.83
CA SER A 4 -13.51 0.19 5.20
C SER A 4 -12.88 1.33 6.00
N ALA A 5 -13.50 1.70 7.11
CA ALA A 5 -13.03 2.80 7.97
C ALA A 5 -11.61 2.58 8.54
N ASP A 6 -11.10 1.33 8.52
CA ASP A 6 -9.81 0.95 9.11
C ASP A 6 -8.71 0.68 8.05
N GLY A 7 -9.02 0.82 6.75
CA GLY A 7 -8.07 0.56 5.67
C GLY A 7 -8.71 0.10 4.36
N VAL A 8 -7.89 0.06 3.30
CA VAL A 8 -8.26 -0.52 2.00
C VAL A 8 -7.66 -1.92 1.90
N THR A 9 -8.45 -2.93 2.29
CA THR A 9 -8.10 -4.31 1.97
C THR A 9 -8.35 -4.54 0.48
N ALA A 10 -7.27 -4.63 -0.29
CA ALA A 10 -7.32 -4.99 -1.69
C ALA A 10 -6.65 -6.35 -1.85
N ASN A 11 -7.41 -7.42 -1.61
CA ASN A 11 -6.92 -8.77 -1.88
C ASN A 11 -6.98 -9.07 -3.39
N ARG A 12 -6.10 -9.95 -3.88
CA ARG A 12 -6.03 -10.31 -5.30
C ARG A 12 -7.29 -11.00 -5.78
N GLY A 13 -7.95 -11.75 -4.90
CA GLY A 13 -9.22 -12.41 -5.18
C GLY A 13 -10.34 -11.44 -5.58
N THR A 14 -10.38 -10.24 -5.01
CA THR A 14 -11.39 -9.20 -5.30
C THR A 14 -10.92 -8.22 -6.37
N TYR A 15 -9.61 -8.06 -6.57
CA TYR A 15 -9.06 -7.21 -7.63
C TYR A 15 -9.19 -7.88 -9.01
N GLY A 16 -9.02 -9.21 -9.08
CA GLY A 16 -9.16 -9.96 -10.33
C GLY A 16 -7.95 -9.84 -11.26
N LYS A 17 -8.17 -9.93 -12.57
CA LYS A 17 -7.10 -9.80 -13.58
C LYS A 17 -6.50 -8.40 -13.53
N GLY A 18 -5.18 -8.31 -13.57
CA GLY A 18 -4.45 -7.02 -13.48
C GLY A 18 -3.85 -6.74 -12.11
N TRP A 19 -3.88 -7.70 -11.18
CA TRP A 19 -3.19 -7.58 -9.89
C TRP A 19 -1.72 -7.14 -10.09
N PRO A 20 -1.32 -6.00 -9.50
CA PRO A 20 -0.11 -5.36 -9.97
C PRO A 20 1.09 -5.54 -9.00
N TRP A 21 0.89 -6.35 -7.95
CA TRP A 21 1.88 -6.67 -6.94
C TRP A 21 2.43 -8.10 -7.11
N LYS A 22 3.69 -8.29 -6.73
CA LYS A 22 4.37 -9.60 -6.72
C LYS A 22 3.84 -10.52 -5.63
N SER A 23 3.47 -9.96 -4.49
CA SER A 23 2.83 -10.68 -3.37
C SER A 23 1.44 -11.18 -3.77
N HIS A 24 0.98 -12.29 -3.19
CA HIS A 24 -0.34 -12.84 -3.53
C HIS A 24 -1.46 -11.91 -3.07
N ASP A 25 -1.32 -11.27 -1.91
CA ASP A 25 -2.30 -10.36 -1.34
C ASP A 25 -1.59 -9.20 -0.62
N VAL A 26 -2.13 -7.99 -0.75
CA VAL A 26 -1.68 -6.84 0.04
C VAL A 26 -2.86 -6.13 0.71
N VAL A 27 -2.61 -5.60 1.90
CA VAL A 27 -3.58 -4.75 2.62
C VAL A 27 -2.99 -3.35 2.72
N MET A 28 -3.72 -2.35 2.23
CA MET A 28 -3.31 -0.97 2.38
C MET A 28 -3.85 -0.40 3.70
N ALA A 29 -2.95 0.19 4.48
CA ALA A 29 -3.27 0.84 5.73
C ALA A 29 -2.51 2.17 5.86
N CYS A 30 -3.02 3.07 6.71
CA CYS A 30 -2.34 4.30 7.03
C CYS A 30 -1.45 4.14 8.26
N SER A 31 -0.24 4.70 8.21
CA SER A 31 0.64 4.80 9.38
C SER A 31 0.26 6.01 10.23
N ASP A 32 0.14 5.81 11.55
CA ASP A 32 -0.10 6.85 12.55
C ASP A 32 1.18 7.59 13.00
N ALA A 33 2.34 7.22 12.43
CA ALA A 33 3.61 7.88 12.72
C ALA A 33 3.61 9.35 12.24
N ALA A 34 4.41 10.20 12.89
CA ALA A 34 4.57 11.60 12.46
C ALA A 34 5.15 11.66 11.03
N ASN A 35 4.48 12.38 10.12
CA ASN A 35 4.68 12.34 8.65
C ASN A 35 4.18 11.05 7.97
N GLY A 36 3.18 10.40 8.58
CA GLY A 36 2.60 9.13 8.18
C GLY A 36 2.14 9.11 6.73
N GLY A 37 2.36 7.96 6.10
CA GLY A 37 1.94 7.66 4.75
C GLY A 37 1.34 6.26 4.67
N ALA A 38 0.77 5.93 3.52
CA ALA A 38 0.16 4.63 3.32
C ALA A 38 1.24 3.57 3.14
N TYR A 39 0.95 2.37 3.62
CA TYR A 39 1.79 1.21 3.45
C TYR A 39 0.96 0.00 3.02
N LEU A 40 1.66 -0.96 2.42
CA LEU A 40 1.13 -2.25 2.04
C LEU A 40 1.68 -3.31 3.00
N ASN A 41 0.79 -3.95 3.75
CA ASN A 41 1.10 -5.20 4.44
C ASN A 41 0.94 -6.35 3.44
N ALA A 42 2.03 -7.03 3.13
CA ALA A 42 2.02 -8.16 2.20
C ALA A 42 1.81 -9.48 2.94
N ASP A 43 1.42 -10.51 2.19
CA ASP A 43 1.24 -11.89 2.69
C ASP A 43 2.49 -12.52 3.34
N ASP A 44 3.68 -11.95 3.10
CA ASP A 44 4.94 -12.33 3.78
C ASP A 44 5.05 -11.79 5.22
N GLY A 45 4.05 -11.03 5.68
CA GLY A 45 3.99 -10.41 7.00
C GLY A 45 4.77 -9.10 7.10
N GLU A 46 5.34 -8.61 6.00
CA GLU A 46 6.18 -7.42 5.98
C GLU A 46 5.39 -6.20 5.50
N ASN A 47 5.80 -5.02 5.98
CA ASN A 47 5.22 -3.75 5.58
C ASN A 47 6.12 -3.04 4.57
N TYR A 48 5.52 -2.53 3.51
CA TYR A 48 6.20 -1.81 2.45
C TYR A 48 5.58 -0.42 2.27
N LEU A 49 6.42 0.61 2.29
CA LEU A 49 5.98 2.00 2.18
C LEU A 49 5.46 2.28 0.77
N LEU A 50 4.21 2.74 0.65
CA LEU A 50 3.58 3.11 -0.61
C LEU A 50 3.66 4.61 -0.87
N THR A 51 3.29 5.41 0.14
CA THR A 51 3.30 6.88 0.07
C THR A 51 3.96 7.48 1.31
N GLY A 52 4.29 8.76 1.27
CA GLY A 52 4.94 9.46 2.38
C GLY A 52 6.43 9.18 2.51
N THR A 53 6.97 9.46 3.69
CA THR A 53 8.41 9.34 3.98
C THR A 53 8.64 8.27 5.04
N ILE A 54 9.79 7.58 4.98
CA ILE A 54 10.14 6.54 5.97
C ILE A 54 10.29 7.20 7.35
N ALA A 55 9.21 7.20 8.14
CA ALA A 55 9.18 7.88 9.44
C ALA A 55 9.69 7.00 10.59
N GLN A 56 9.73 5.67 10.43
CA GLN A 56 10.10 4.75 11.49
C GLN A 56 11.08 3.66 11.01
N PRO A 57 12.34 3.69 11.46
CA PRO A 57 13.31 2.63 11.18
C PRO A 57 12.80 1.27 11.65
N GLY A 58 12.90 0.25 10.78
CA GLY A 58 12.49 -1.12 11.11
C GLY A 58 10.99 -1.40 11.05
N PHE A 59 10.14 -0.39 10.82
CA PHE A 59 8.70 -0.62 10.61
C PHE A 59 8.38 -1.02 9.16
N PHE A 60 9.14 -0.48 8.19
CA PHE A 60 9.02 -0.83 6.77
C PHE A 60 10.25 -1.60 6.29
N LYS A 61 10.04 -2.68 5.54
CA LYS A 61 11.09 -3.44 4.86
C LYS A 61 11.68 -2.67 3.67
N GLY A 62 10.89 -1.79 3.06
CA GLY A 62 11.33 -0.89 2.00
C GLY A 62 10.18 -0.28 1.23
N ASN A 63 10.48 0.32 0.08
CA ASN A 63 9.48 0.94 -0.80
C ASN A 63 8.72 -0.11 -1.62
N ALA A 64 7.38 -0.02 -1.64
CA ALA A 64 6.50 -0.95 -2.36
C ALA A 64 6.70 -0.90 -3.88
N GLY A 65 6.92 0.29 -4.45
CA GLY A 65 7.25 0.49 -5.86
C GLY A 65 8.55 -0.18 -6.31
N VAL A 66 9.46 -0.46 -5.38
CA VAL A 66 10.73 -1.14 -5.68
C VAL A 66 10.63 -2.64 -5.41
N LEU A 67 10.11 -3.03 -4.24
CA LEU A 67 10.19 -4.40 -3.76
C LEU A 67 8.96 -5.24 -4.10
N LEU A 68 7.76 -4.65 -4.06
CA LEU A 68 6.50 -5.37 -4.28
C LEU A 68 5.92 -5.18 -5.69
N TRP A 69 6.26 -4.09 -6.36
CA TRP A 69 5.71 -3.79 -7.68
C TRP A 69 6.13 -4.81 -8.74
N ASP A 70 5.18 -5.32 -9.53
CA ASP A 70 5.44 -6.28 -10.62
C ASP A 70 5.83 -5.59 -11.94
N GLY A 71 5.84 -4.25 -12.00
CA GLY A 71 6.37 -3.51 -13.15
C GLY A 71 5.48 -3.48 -14.39
N LYS A 72 4.27 -4.06 -14.33
CA LYS A 72 3.46 -4.34 -15.53
C LYS A 72 2.46 -3.24 -15.89
N ASP A 73 2.06 -2.38 -14.96
CA ASP A 73 0.98 -1.41 -15.17
C ASP A 73 1.21 -0.09 -14.40
N GLY A 74 1.88 0.88 -15.00
CA GLY A 74 2.19 2.15 -14.34
C GLY A 74 0.95 2.92 -13.85
N ASP A 75 -0.18 2.78 -14.53
CA ASP A 75 -1.43 3.45 -14.17
C ASP A 75 -2.03 2.81 -12.92
N ALA A 76 -2.00 1.47 -12.82
CA ALA A 76 -2.39 0.78 -11.60
C ALA A 76 -1.51 1.17 -10.41
N TYR A 77 -0.20 1.39 -10.58
CA TYR A 77 0.64 1.87 -9.48
C TYR A 77 0.21 3.26 -8.99
N ALA A 78 -0.07 4.18 -9.92
CA ALA A 78 -0.52 5.53 -9.61
C ALA A 78 -1.87 5.53 -8.88
N GLU A 79 -2.83 4.71 -9.31
CA GLU A 79 -4.14 4.58 -8.63
C GLU A 79 -4.00 4.15 -7.16
N TRP A 80 -3.04 3.27 -6.87
CA TRP A 80 -2.79 2.82 -5.49
C TRP A 80 -2.10 3.89 -4.65
N VAL A 81 -1.18 4.66 -5.23
CA VAL A 81 -0.57 5.82 -4.57
C VAL A 81 -1.66 6.84 -4.23
N ASP A 82 -2.51 7.22 -5.18
CA ASP A 82 -3.63 8.14 -4.97
C ASP A 82 -4.59 7.62 -3.89
N ALA A 83 -4.90 6.33 -3.90
CA ALA A 83 -5.74 5.71 -2.86
C ALA A 83 -5.08 5.76 -1.48
N GLY A 84 -3.76 5.55 -1.41
CA GLY A 84 -3.00 5.66 -0.17
C GLY A 84 -2.93 7.09 0.37
N GLU A 85 -2.73 8.07 -0.51
CA GLU A 85 -2.79 9.49 -0.13
C GLU A 85 -4.17 9.87 0.40
N ARG A 86 -5.26 9.44 -0.24
CA ARG A 86 -6.64 9.67 0.24
C ARG A 86 -6.91 8.99 1.58
N LEU A 87 -6.43 7.76 1.75
CA LEU A 87 -6.61 7.01 3.00
C LEU A 87 -5.91 7.71 4.18
N CYS A 88 -4.74 8.31 3.92
CA CYS A 88 -3.97 9.02 4.94
C CYS A 88 -4.24 10.53 5.02
N SER A 89 -4.99 11.13 4.08
CA SER A 89 -5.29 12.56 4.06
C SER A 89 -6.35 12.97 5.09
N ASP A 90 -7.13 12.02 5.61
CA ASP A 90 -8.13 12.28 6.66
C ASP A 90 -7.51 12.51 8.06
N GLY A 91 -6.18 12.64 8.14
CA GLY A 91 -5.43 12.92 9.37
C GLY A 91 -4.99 14.38 9.57
N ALA A 92 -5.53 15.35 8.82
CA ALA A 92 -5.25 16.79 8.98
C ALA A 92 -6.31 17.53 9.79
#